data_AF-D3SZV3-F1
#
_entry.id   AF-D3SZV3-F1
#
_cell.length_a   1.000
_cell.length_b   1.000
_cell.length_c   1.000
_cell.angle_alpha   90.00
_cell.angle_beta   90.00
_cell.angle_gamma   90.00
#
_symmetry.space_group_name_H-M   'P 1'
#
loop_
_entity.id
_entity.type
_entity.pdbx_description
1 polymer ?
#
loop_
_entity_poly.entity_id
_entity_poly.type
_entity_poly.pdbx_seq_one_letter_code
_entity_poly.pdbx_strand_id
1 'polypeptide(L)'
;MGQRQFESDDADATTTPAETDTTDATDASDSVITVGEAIDQLDADALGPVARAAFAHAGELATLEYGRPAAVLGAIRLASRRSRHATLECERLAAVFDADPDAVSRADAAIASTLTPPADASTIRTLRRRLIVVEELLAAARAAESSAVPAHHTQQWSPTFADTAPWLLGRVEAAATRCEDAAPFGLDEDGLQAHADRLRSDLEFARLGTTLATLVARRQTV
;
A
#
# COMPACT_ATOMS: atom_id res chain seq x y z
N MET A 1 6.71 -24.63 91.21
CA MET A 1 6.02 -24.18 92.44
C MET A 1 6.22 -22.67 92.56
N GLY A 2 5.16 -21.89 92.36
CA GLY A 2 5.22 -20.42 92.44
C GLY A 2 4.33 -19.75 91.38
N GLN A 3 3.00 -19.89 91.54
CA GLN A 3 2.06 -19.03 90.83
C GLN A 3 1.92 -17.70 91.56
N ARG A 4 1.79 -16.59 90.80
CA ARG A 4 0.84 -15.52 91.12
C ARG A 4 0.19 -15.04 89.82
N GLN A 5 -1.14 -15.02 89.90
CA GLN A 5 -2.10 -14.58 88.91
C GLN A 5 -2.43 -13.08 89.11
N PHE A 6 -3.24 -12.58 88.18
CA PHE A 6 -4.07 -11.35 88.18
C PHE A 6 -3.33 -10.06 87.80
N GLU A 7 -3.85 -9.20 86.92
CA GLU A 7 -5.20 -9.05 86.36
C GLU A 7 -5.14 -8.22 85.08
N SER A 8 -6.13 -8.44 84.22
CA SER A 8 -6.40 -7.76 82.94
C SER A 8 -6.85 -6.31 83.15
N ASP A 9 -6.61 -5.43 82.18
CA ASP A 9 -7.60 -4.42 81.82
C ASP A 9 -7.49 -3.98 80.36
N ASP A 10 -8.63 -3.53 79.87
CA ASP A 10 -9.14 -3.51 78.51
C ASP A 10 -8.55 -2.47 77.53
N ALA A 11 -8.73 -2.81 76.25
CA ALA A 11 -9.13 -1.96 75.11
C ALA A 11 -8.49 -0.58 74.88
N ASP A 12 -7.92 -0.36 73.70
CA ASP A 12 -8.65 0.41 72.67
C ASP A 12 -8.07 0.17 71.26
N ALA A 13 -8.98 0.12 70.29
CA ALA A 13 -8.67 0.02 68.87
C ALA A 13 -8.44 1.43 68.31
N THR A 14 -7.37 1.65 67.54
CA THR A 14 -7.38 2.68 66.49
C THR A 14 -6.55 2.22 65.30
N THR A 15 -7.30 1.75 64.30
CA THR A 15 -6.98 1.68 62.89
C THR A 15 -6.40 3.01 62.38
N THR A 16 -5.20 2.97 61.79
CA THR A 16 -4.85 3.75 60.59
C THR A 16 -3.52 3.22 60.01
N PRO A 17 -3.52 2.46 58.91
CA PRO A 17 -2.41 2.51 57.97
C PRO A 17 -2.61 3.73 57.07
N ALA A 18 -1.62 4.60 57.03
CA ALA A 18 -1.57 5.73 56.11
C ALA A 18 -1.62 5.23 54.66
N GLU A 19 -2.65 5.67 53.95
CA GLU A 19 -2.73 5.69 52.49
C GLU A 19 -1.50 6.41 51.93
N THR A 20 -0.53 5.66 51.43
CA THR A 20 0.24 6.12 50.28
C THR A 20 -0.57 5.76 49.04
N ASP A 21 -1.48 6.67 48.73
CA ASP A 21 -2.17 6.79 47.45
C ASP A 21 -1.11 7.08 46.37
N THR A 22 -0.40 6.02 45.97
CA THR A 22 0.49 6.05 44.80
C THR A 22 -0.40 5.80 43.60
N THR A 23 -1.00 6.91 43.18
CA THR A 23 -1.51 7.24 41.86
C THR A 23 -1.34 6.10 40.86
N ASP A 24 -2.46 5.41 40.68
CA ASP A 24 -2.76 4.52 39.57
C ASP A 24 -2.57 5.30 38.26
N ALA A 25 -1.33 5.28 37.76
CA ALA A 25 -0.93 5.87 36.49
C ALA A 25 -0.35 4.76 35.61
N THR A 26 -1.13 3.68 35.44
CA THR A 26 -0.90 2.70 34.37
C THR A 26 -2.20 2.42 33.62
N ASP A 27 -2.97 3.48 33.35
CA ASP A 27 -3.94 3.49 32.25
C ASP A 27 -3.40 4.39 31.14
N ALA A 28 -2.14 4.13 30.75
CA ALA A 28 -1.59 4.64 29.52
C ALA A 28 -2.17 3.80 28.39
N SER A 29 -3.42 4.10 28.03
CA SER A 29 -4.00 3.91 26.71
C SER A 29 -3.41 2.72 25.95
N ASP A 30 -3.88 1.51 26.28
CA ASP A 30 -3.71 0.33 25.42
C ASP A 30 -4.60 0.52 24.17
N SER A 31 -4.38 1.62 23.45
CA SER A 31 -5.06 1.98 22.23
C SER A 31 -4.53 1.02 21.17
N VAL A 32 -5.24 -0.08 21.03
CA VAL A 32 -4.95 -1.12 20.05
C VAL A 32 -5.00 -0.51 18.66
N ILE A 33 -3.83 -0.17 18.12
CA ILE A 33 -3.66 0.43 16.81
C ILE A 33 -4.41 -0.36 15.72
N THR A 34 -5.17 0.37 14.91
CA THR A 34 -5.87 -0.15 13.74
C THR A 34 -5.14 0.21 12.45
N VAL A 35 -5.45 -0.50 11.37
CA VAL A 35 -4.91 -0.18 10.03
C VAL A 35 -5.34 1.21 9.56
N GLY A 36 -6.55 1.65 9.91
CA GLY A 36 -7.04 2.99 9.53
C GLY A 36 -6.24 4.09 10.19
N GLU A 37 -6.14 4.06 11.52
CA GLU A 37 -5.37 5.04 12.31
C GLU A 37 -3.91 5.12 11.86
N ALA A 38 -3.29 3.96 11.61
CA ALA A 38 -1.91 3.91 11.13
C ALA A 38 -1.75 4.50 9.72
N ILE A 39 -2.72 4.31 8.82
CA ILE A 39 -2.71 4.88 7.47
C ILE A 39 -2.87 6.40 7.53
N ASP A 40 -3.79 6.89 8.35
CA ASP A 40 -4.05 8.33 8.53
C ASP A 40 -2.81 9.03 9.10
N GLN A 41 -2.17 8.44 10.12
CA GLN A 41 -0.96 8.99 10.73
C GLN A 41 0.26 8.98 9.78
N LEU A 42 0.30 8.06 8.81
CA LEU A 42 1.36 7.98 7.81
C LEU A 42 1.07 8.82 6.55
N ASP A 43 -0.11 9.46 6.45
CA ASP A 43 -0.59 10.14 5.24
C ASP A 43 -0.51 9.22 4.00
N ALA A 44 -1.00 7.98 4.18
CA ALA A 44 -0.82 6.88 3.24
C ALA A 44 -2.14 6.32 2.67
N ASP A 45 -3.15 7.18 2.51
CA ASP A 45 -4.54 6.79 2.14
C ASP A 45 -4.63 5.82 0.97
N ALA A 46 -3.78 6.00 -0.04
CA ALA A 46 -3.74 5.15 -1.23
C ALA A 46 -3.42 3.68 -0.93
N LEU A 47 -2.75 3.38 0.19
CA LEU A 47 -2.42 2.02 0.62
C LEU A 47 -3.54 1.36 1.43
N GLY A 48 -4.48 2.15 1.95
CA GLY A 48 -5.52 1.72 2.90
C GLY A 48 -6.33 0.50 2.44
N PRO A 49 -6.86 0.44 1.20
CA PRO A 49 -7.63 -0.71 0.73
C PRO A 49 -6.82 -2.01 0.73
N VAL A 50 -5.57 -1.94 0.25
CA VAL A 50 -4.66 -3.10 0.14
C VAL A 50 -4.21 -3.56 1.53
N ALA A 51 -3.80 -2.62 2.39
CA ALA A 51 -3.36 -2.92 3.75
C ALA A 51 -4.47 -3.56 4.58
N ARG A 52 -5.70 -3.01 4.50
CA ARG A 52 -6.87 -3.59 5.19
C ARG A 52 -7.21 -4.98 4.66
N ALA A 53 -7.12 -5.21 3.34
CA ALA A 53 -7.38 -6.52 2.75
C ALA A 53 -6.34 -7.56 3.18
N ALA A 54 -5.06 -7.19 3.19
CA ALA A 54 -3.98 -8.06 3.67
C ALA A 54 -4.13 -8.39 5.16
N PHE A 55 -4.36 -7.37 6.01
CA PHE A 55 -4.54 -7.57 7.44
C PHE A 55 -5.78 -8.40 7.76
N ALA A 56 -6.91 -8.16 7.09
CA ALA A 56 -8.13 -8.96 7.31
C ALA A 56 -7.95 -10.43 6.91
N HIS A 57 -7.04 -10.73 5.98
CA HIS A 57 -6.81 -12.09 5.51
C HIS A 57 -5.84 -12.88 6.40
N ALA A 58 -4.75 -12.26 6.88
CA ALA A 58 -3.69 -12.97 7.59
C ALA A 58 -3.10 -12.19 8.79
N GLY A 59 -3.62 -11.00 9.09
CA GLY A 59 -3.14 -10.13 10.16
C GLY A 59 -3.40 -10.70 11.56
N GLU A 60 -4.43 -11.53 11.76
CA GLU A 60 -4.69 -12.18 13.05
C GLU A 60 -3.57 -13.17 13.43
N LEU A 61 -3.13 -14.00 12.47
CA LEU A 61 -2.02 -14.92 12.70
C LEU A 61 -0.72 -14.16 13.00
N ALA A 62 -0.42 -13.11 12.24
CA ALA A 62 0.74 -12.25 12.50
C ALA A 62 0.64 -11.53 13.85
N THR A 63 -0.57 -11.14 14.27
CA THR A 63 -0.81 -10.49 15.58
C THR A 63 -0.48 -11.43 16.73
N LEU A 64 -0.82 -12.72 16.62
CA LEU A 64 -0.52 -13.72 17.64
C LEU A 64 1.00 -13.97 17.79
N GLU A 65 1.75 -13.88 16.69
CA GLU A 65 3.18 -14.20 16.69
C GLU A 65 4.08 -12.99 16.99
N TYR A 66 3.73 -11.81 16.45
CA TYR A 66 4.58 -10.61 16.48
C TYR A 66 3.97 -9.42 17.22
N GLY A 67 2.73 -9.55 17.70
CA GLY A 67 1.98 -8.45 18.30
C GLY A 67 1.22 -7.62 17.26
N ARG A 68 0.15 -6.96 17.72
CA ARG A 68 -0.75 -6.20 16.85
C ARG A 68 -0.10 -5.02 16.14
N PRO A 69 0.73 -4.17 16.79
CA PRO A 69 1.40 -3.08 16.09
C PRO A 69 2.28 -3.57 14.93
N ALA A 70 3.08 -4.62 15.16
CA ALA A 70 3.90 -5.22 14.12
C ALA A 70 3.08 -5.80 12.96
N ALA A 71 1.96 -6.47 13.26
CA ALA A 71 1.06 -7.02 12.24
C ALA A 71 0.39 -5.92 11.38
N VAL A 72 -0.06 -4.82 12.00
CA VAL A 72 -0.66 -3.68 11.29
C VAL A 72 0.37 -3.02 10.39
N LEU A 73 1.56 -2.70 10.91
CA LEU A 73 2.62 -2.07 10.14
C LEU A 73 3.18 -3.00 9.06
N GLY A 74 3.24 -4.31 9.33
CA GLY A 74 3.60 -5.33 8.35
C GLY A 74 2.63 -5.38 7.18
N ALA A 75 1.32 -5.27 7.43
CA ALA A 75 0.30 -5.19 6.38
C ALA A 75 0.41 -3.89 5.55
N ILE A 76 0.70 -2.76 6.18
CA ILE A 76 0.92 -1.47 5.50
C ILE A 76 2.19 -1.51 4.66
N ARG A 77 3.28 -2.07 5.19
CA ARG A 77 4.53 -2.26 4.45
C ARG A 77 4.31 -3.16 3.24
N LEU A 78 3.63 -4.29 3.41
CA LEU A 78 3.28 -5.19 2.32
C LEU A 78 2.49 -4.46 1.24
N ALA A 79 1.50 -3.67 1.63
CA ALA A 79 0.72 -2.84 0.71
C ALA A 79 1.61 -1.86 -0.05
N SER A 80 2.53 -1.17 0.62
CA SER A 80 3.47 -0.25 -0.03
C SER A 80 4.35 -0.96 -1.07
N ARG A 81 4.91 -2.13 -0.73
CA ARG A 81 5.77 -2.94 -1.60
C ARG A 81 5.04 -3.47 -2.84
N ARG A 82 3.77 -3.83 -2.68
CA ARG A 82 2.92 -4.35 -3.77
C ARG A 82 2.14 -3.26 -4.49
N SER A 83 2.30 -1.99 -4.12
CA SER A 83 1.67 -0.86 -4.79
C SER A 83 2.62 -0.16 -5.76
N ARG A 84 2.10 0.85 -6.47
CA ARG A 84 2.92 1.70 -7.35
C ARG A 84 3.74 2.76 -6.61
N HIS A 85 3.50 2.93 -5.31
CA HIS A 85 4.09 3.98 -4.48
C HIS A 85 5.48 3.59 -3.98
N ALA A 86 6.20 4.57 -3.43
CA ALA A 86 7.46 4.30 -2.75
C ALA A 86 7.23 3.28 -1.62
N THR A 87 8.16 2.34 -1.49
CA THR A 87 8.11 1.37 -0.39
C THR A 87 8.39 2.08 0.92
N LEU A 88 7.60 1.77 1.95
CA LEU A 88 7.81 2.26 3.30
C LEU A 88 8.84 1.37 4.00
N GLU A 89 9.90 1.99 4.50
CA GLU A 89 10.98 1.29 5.19
C GLU A 89 10.57 0.90 6.62
N CYS A 90 11.07 -0.26 7.08
CA CYS A 90 10.71 -0.81 8.38
C CYS A 90 11.11 0.15 9.52
N GLU A 91 12.29 0.73 9.44
CA GLU A 91 12.86 1.63 10.45
C GLU A 91 12.01 2.89 10.60
N ARG A 92 11.51 3.42 9.47
CA ARG A 92 10.63 4.59 9.48
C ARG A 92 9.27 4.27 10.08
N LEU A 93 8.69 3.12 9.73
CA LEU A 93 7.41 2.67 10.30
C LEU A 93 7.54 2.42 11.80
N ALA A 94 8.56 1.67 12.21
CA ALA A 94 8.87 1.37 13.61
C ALA A 94 9.01 2.64 14.46
N ALA A 95 9.77 3.63 13.98
CA ALA A 95 10.00 4.88 14.71
C ALA A 95 8.74 5.71 14.94
N VAL A 96 7.76 5.68 14.03
CA VAL A 96 6.51 6.46 14.16
C VAL A 96 5.59 5.88 15.22
N PHE A 97 5.65 4.57 15.45
CA PHE A 97 4.69 3.85 16.29
C PHE A 97 5.35 3.11 17.48
N ASP A 98 6.61 3.44 17.78
CA ASP A 98 7.41 2.81 18.84
C ASP A 98 7.39 1.26 18.80
N ALA A 99 7.51 0.71 17.58
CA ALA A 99 7.47 -0.73 17.33
C ALA A 99 8.88 -1.28 17.01
N ASP A 100 9.08 -2.58 17.21
CA ASP A 100 10.31 -3.26 16.80
C ASP A 100 10.36 -3.44 15.26
N PRO A 101 11.36 -2.86 14.54
CA PRO A 101 11.47 -2.99 13.09
C PRO A 101 11.65 -4.44 12.61
N ASP A 102 12.29 -5.30 13.41
CA ASP A 102 12.47 -6.71 13.07
C ASP A 102 11.15 -7.48 13.19
N ALA A 103 10.32 -7.15 14.20
CA ALA A 103 8.96 -7.67 14.32
C ALA A 103 8.08 -7.23 13.13
N VAL A 104 8.15 -5.96 12.71
CA VAL A 104 7.43 -5.45 11.52
C VAL A 104 7.85 -6.20 10.24
N SER A 105 9.15 -6.39 10.05
CA SER A 105 9.70 -7.12 8.90
C SER A 105 9.22 -8.58 8.85
N ARG A 106 9.25 -9.28 9.99
CA ARG A 106 8.77 -10.66 10.10
C ARG A 106 7.26 -10.76 9.92
N ALA A 107 6.49 -9.82 10.45
CA ALA A 107 5.05 -9.75 10.23
C ALA A 107 4.68 -9.53 8.75
N ASP A 108 5.37 -8.63 8.04
CA ASP A 108 5.22 -8.47 6.58
C ASP A 108 5.48 -9.81 5.86
N ALA A 109 6.60 -10.47 6.16
CA ALA A 109 6.94 -11.76 5.56
C ALA A 109 5.89 -12.86 5.86
N ALA A 110 5.39 -12.93 7.09
CA ALA A 110 4.36 -13.87 7.50
C ALA A 110 3.05 -13.66 6.73
N ILE A 111 2.54 -12.42 6.66
CA ILE A 111 1.35 -12.06 5.89
C ILE A 111 1.57 -12.34 4.39
N ALA A 112 2.74 -11.98 3.85
CA ALA A 112 3.06 -12.19 2.45
C ALA A 112 3.07 -13.66 2.06
N SER A 113 3.45 -14.56 2.98
CA SER A 113 3.55 -16.00 2.75
C SER A 113 2.20 -16.69 2.51
N THR A 114 1.10 -16.10 3.00
CA THR A 114 -0.26 -16.64 2.81
C THR A 114 -0.91 -16.15 1.52
N LEU A 115 -0.28 -15.18 0.83
CA LEU A 115 -0.80 -14.54 -0.36
C LEU A 115 -0.05 -15.04 -1.59
N THR A 116 -0.77 -15.17 -2.71
CA THR A 116 -0.11 -15.41 -4.01
C THR A 116 0.96 -14.35 -4.25
N PRO A 117 2.19 -14.73 -4.64
CA PRO A 117 3.24 -13.78 -4.93
C PRO A 117 2.86 -12.87 -6.11
N PRO A 118 3.45 -11.66 -6.21
CA PRO A 118 3.32 -10.85 -7.41
C PRO A 118 3.88 -11.59 -8.63
N ALA A 119 3.45 -11.16 -9.82
CA ALA A 119 4.09 -11.57 -11.06
C ALA A 119 5.57 -11.18 -11.04
N ASP A 120 6.37 -11.88 -11.85
CA ASP A 120 7.80 -11.59 -11.93
C ASP A 120 8.05 -10.16 -12.45
N ALA A 121 9.22 -9.61 -12.11
CA ALA A 121 9.56 -8.24 -12.45
C ALA A 121 9.58 -7.98 -13.97
N SER A 122 9.83 -8.99 -14.80
CA SER A 122 9.84 -8.84 -16.26
C SER A 122 8.43 -8.71 -16.83
N THR A 123 7.46 -9.45 -16.28
CA THR A 123 6.03 -9.32 -16.61
C THR A 123 5.52 -7.94 -16.22
N ILE A 124 5.77 -7.51 -14.98
CA ILE A 124 5.37 -6.17 -14.50
C ILE A 124 6.00 -5.07 -15.37
N ARG A 125 7.28 -5.18 -15.73
CA ARG A 125 7.97 -4.23 -16.60
C ARG A 125 7.36 -4.20 -18.00
N THR A 126 7.01 -5.36 -18.56
CA THR A 126 6.37 -5.48 -19.87
C THR A 126 5.00 -4.80 -19.88
N LEU A 127 4.17 -5.03 -18.87
CA LEU A 127 2.87 -4.38 -18.73
C LEU A 127 2.99 -2.86 -18.61
N ARG A 128 3.92 -2.36 -17.79
CA ARG A 128 4.19 -0.92 -17.67
C ARG A 128 4.61 -0.29 -18.99
N ARG A 129 5.52 -0.94 -19.73
CA ARG A 129 5.98 -0.46 -21.04
C ARG A 129 4.83 -0.37 -22.04
N ARG A 130 3.98 -1.40 -22.08
CA ARG A 130 2.78 -1.39 -22.92
C ARG A 130 1.82 -0.27 -22.53
N LEU A 131 1.59 -0.06 -21.24
CA LEU A 131 0.71 1.02 -20.76
C LEU A 131 1.22 2.39 -21.18
N ILE A 132 2.52 2.67 -21.00
CA ILE A 132 3.16 3.94 -21.45
C ILE A 132 2.91 4.16 -22.95
N VAL A 133 3.12 3.12 -23.77
CA VAL A 133 2.91 3.22 -25.22
C VAL A 133 1.45 3.54 -25.55
N VAL A 134 0.49 2.88 -24.91
CA VAL A 134 -0.94 3.10 -25.17
C VAL A 134 -1.40 4.47 -24.69
N GLU A 135 -0.92 4.94 -23.54
CA GLU A 135 -1.25 6.27 -23.00
C GLU A 135 -0.75 7.40 -23.90
N GLU A 136 0.42 7.23 -24.51
CA GLU A 136 0.99 8.20 -25.45
C GLU A 136 0.25 8.19 -26.79
N LEU A 137 -0.16 7.02 -27.29
CA LEU A 137 -1.05 6.92 -28.46
C LEU A 137 -2.43 7.54 -28.18
N LEU A 138 -2.96 7.36 -26.99
CA LEU A 138 -4.23 7.97 -26.57
C LEU A 138 -4.10 9.50 -26.49
N ALA A 139 -2.99 10.02 -25.95
CA ALA A 139 -2.71 11.45 -25.94
C ALA A 139 -2.58 12.00 -27.38
N ALA A 140 -1.96 11.24 -28.29
CA ALA A 140 -1.90 11.57 -29.71
C ALA A 140 -3.29 11.69 -30.35
N ALA A 141 -4.16 10.70 -30.10
CA ALA A 141 -5.51 10.66 -30.63
C ALA A 141 -6.32 11.89 -30.19
N ARG A 142 -6.31 12.20 -28.89
CA ARG A 142 -6.99 13.36 -28.29
C ARG A 142 -6.50 14.70 -28.85
N ALA A 143 -5.19 14.82 -29.07
CA ALA A 143 -4.60 16.03 -29.62
C ALA A 143 -4.95 16.23 -31.10
N ALA A 144 -5.06 15.14 -31.87
CA ALA A 144 -5.46 15.18 -33.26
C ALA A 144 -6.93 15.59 -33.44
N GLU A 145 -7.82 15.15 -32.56
CA GLU A 145 -9.24 15.54 -32.58
C GLU A 145 -9.44 17.03 -32.21
N SER A 146 -8.59 17.56 -31.33
CA SER A 146 -8.66 18.96 -30.87
C SER A 146 -8.05 19.96 -31.86
N SER A 147 -7.27 19.51 -32.86
CA SER A 147 -6.52 20.38 -33.78
C SER A 147 -7.18 20.43 -35.16
N ALA A 148 -7.54 21.63 -35.61
CA ALA A 148 -8.00 21.86 -37.00
C ALA A 148 -6.90 21.70 -38.06
N VAL A 149 -5.65 21.51 -37.64
CA VAL A 149 -4.47 21.32 -38.51
C VAL A 149 -3.92 19.91 -38.30
N PRO A 150 -3.57 19.16 -39.36
CA PRO A 150 -3.03 17.80 -39.24
C PRO A 150 -1.74 17.80 -38.41
N ALA A 151 -1.81 17.34 -37.17
CA ALA A 151 -0.75 17.45 -36.16
C ALA A 151 0.42 16.46 -36.35
N HIS A 152 0.68 16.00 -37.58
CA HIS A 152 1.62 14.91 -37.85
C HIS A 152 3.10 15.29 -37.69
N HIS A 153 3.43 16.58 -37.57
CA HIS A 153 4.81 17.08 -37.64
C HIS A 153 5.29 17.79 -36.36
N THR A 154 4.44 17.96 -35.35
CA THR A 154 4.79 18.67 -34.09
C THR A 154 4.52 17.87 -32.82
N GLN A 155 4.18 16.58 -32.93
CA GLN A 155 3.93 15.76 -31.75
C GLN A 155 5.23 15.49 -30.99
N GLN A 156 5.36 16.12 -29.82
CA GLN A 156 6.45 15.87 -28.90
C GLN A 156 6.10 14.67 -28.00
N TRP A 157 6.78 13.56 -28.22
CA TRP A 157 6.68 12.36 -27.36
C TRP A 157 7.39 12.58 -26.03
N SER A 158 6.89 11.97 -24.96
CA SER A 158 7.59 12.05 -23.68
C SER A 158 8.95 11.33 -23.73
N PRO A 159 9.95 11.80 -22.95
CA PRO A 159 11.23 11.08 -22.82
C PRO A 159 11.05 9.62 -22.38
N THR A 160 10.08 9.37 -21.48
CA THR A 160 9.75 8.03 -21.00
C THR A 160 9.27 7.10 -22.12
N PHE A 161 8.50 7.63 -23.07
CA PHE A 161 8.10 6.88 -24.27
C PHE A 161 9.30 6.57 -25.15
N ALA A 162 10.19 7.55 -25.35
CA ALA A 162 11.39 7.38 -26.15
C ALA A 162 12.30 6.26 -25.64
N ASP A 163 12.47 6.17 -24.32
CA ASP A 163 13.22 5.08 -23.68
C ASP A 163 12.51 3.73 -23.78
N THR A 164 11.17 3.75 -23.75
CA THR A 164 10.33 2.54 -23.68
C THR A 164 10.14 1.89 -25.04
N ALA A 165 9.97 2.68 -26.09
CA ALA A 165 9.69 2.23 -27.45
C ALA A 165 10.46 3.04 -28.51
N PRO A 166 11.81 3.05 -28.47
CA PRO A 166 12.62 3.79 -29.44
C PRO A 166 12.37 3.29 -30.88
N TRP A 167 12.01 2.01 -31.04
CA TRP A 167 11.64 1.42 -32.32
C TRP A 167 10.32 1.96 -32.88
N LEU A 168 9.38 2.40 -32.04
CA LEU A 168 8.15 3.06 -32.49
C LEU A 168 8.44 4.48 -32.94
N LEU A 169 9.29 5.22 -32.23
CA LEU A 169 9.71 6.56 -32.64
C LEU A 169 10.32 6.55 -34.05
N GLY A 170 11.29 5.67 -34.30
CA GLY A 170 11.90 5.57 -35.62
C GLY A 170 10.90 5.22 -36.74
N ARG A 171 9.83 4.46 -36.43
CA ARG A 171 8.75 4.17 -37.38
C ARG A 171 7.83 5.37 -37.60
N VAL A 172 7.52 6.14 -36.56
CA VAL A 172 6.70 7.36 -36.65
C VAL A 172 7.46 8.44 -37.43
N GLU A 173 8.74 8.66 -37.14
CA GLU A 173 9.61 9.60 -37.87
C GLU A 173 9.77 9.19 -39.35
N ALA A 174 9.98 7.89 -39.62
CA ALA A 174 10.05 7.38 -41.00
C ALA A 174 8.72 7.46 -41.75
N ALA A 175 7.58 7.39 -41.04
CA ALA A 175 6.26 7.56 -41.64
C ALA A 175 5.96 9.04 -41.94
N ALA A 176 6.33 9.94 -41.04
CA ALA A 176 6.16 11.39 -41.20
C ALA A 176 6.98 11.97 -42.36
N THR A 177 8.14 11.38 -42.67
CA THR A 177 9.00 11.82 -43.78
C THR A 177 8.60 11.29 -45.16
N ARG A 178 7.69 10.30 -45.23
CA ARG A 178 7.35 9.59 -46.48
C ARG A 178 5.98 9.92 -47.06
N CYS A 179 5.16 10.71 -46.40
CA CYS A 179 3.76 10.84 -46.79
C CYS A 179 3.31 12.29 -46.90
N GLU A 180 3.31 12.82 -48.13
CA GLU A 180 2.61 14.06 -48.49
C GLU A 180 1.08 13.85 -48.54
N ASP A 181 0.61 12.58 -48.61
CA ASP A 181 -0.81 12.20 -48.74
C ASP A 181 -1.29 11.19 -47.67
N ALA A 182 -0.63 11.09 -46.51
CA ALA A 182 -1.14 10.22 -45.44
C ALA A 182 -2.46 10.77 -44.92
N ALA A 183 -3.56 10.06 -45.19
CA ALA A 183 -4.76 10.19 -44.38
C ALA A 183 -4.35 10.09 -42.90
N PRO A 184 -4.93 10.91 -42.00
CA PRO A 184 -4.59 10.87 -40.59
C PRO A 184 -4.73 9.43 -40.11
N PHE A 185 -3.71 8.92 -39.43
CA PHE A 185 -3.79 7.66 -38.70
C PHE A 185 -5.00 7.76 -37.77
N GLY A 186 -6.13 7.17 -38.17
CA GLY A 186 -7.35 7.16 -37.39
C GLY A 186 -7.14 6.28 -36.16
N LEU A 187 -6.67 6.90 -35.08
CA LEU A 187 -6.57 6.24 -33.79
C LEU A 187 -7.98 6.22 -33.19
N ASP A 188 -8.48 5.01 -32.94
CA ASP A 188 -9.71 4.80 -32.19
C ASP A 188 -9.46 5.16 -30.71
N GLU A 189 -9.86 6.37 -30.30
CA GLU A 189 -9.68 6.86 -28.94
C GLU A 189 -10.37 5.94 -27.92
N ASP A 190 -11.61 5.55 -28.17
CA ASP A 190 -12.39 4.70 -27.25
C ASP A 190 -11.73 3.33 -27.09
N GLY A 191 -11.26 2.74 -28.20
CA GLY A 191 -10.50 1.49 -28.19
C GLY A 191 -9.18 1.60 -27.41
N LEU A 192 -8.45 2.70 -27.57
CA LEU A 192 -7.20 2.97 -26.84
C LEU A 192 -7.45 3.17 -25.35
N GLN A 193 -8.51 3.91 -24.98
CA GLN A 193 -8.91 4.13 -23.60
C GLN A 193 -9.29 2.80 -22.92
N ALA A 194 -10.13 1.99 -23.56
CA ALA A 194 -10.49 0.66 -23.05
C ALA A 194 -9.27 -0.26 -22.91
N HIS A 195 -8.32 -0.19 -23.84
CA HIS A 195 -7.09 -0.96 -23.75
C HIS A 195 -6.17 -0.49 -22.60
N ALA A 196 -6.06 0.83 -22.39
CA ALA A 196 -5.32 1.39 -21.28
C ALA A 196 -5.91 0.96 -19.93
N ASP A 197 -7.25 0.99 -19.79
CA ASP A 197 -7.94 0.58 -18.56
C ASP A 197 -7.75 -0.90 -18.25
N ARG A 198 -7.79 -1.76 -19.30
CA ARG A 198 -7.43 -3.17 -19.16
C ARG A 198 -5.99 -3.36 -18.70
N LEU A 199 -5.02 -2.66 -19.30
CA LEU A 199 -3.62 -2.75 -18.91
C LEU A 199 -3.36 -2.24 -17.49
N ARG A 200 -4.06 -1.19 -17.04
CA ARG A 200 -4.01 -0.72 -15.64
C ARG A 200 -4.48 -1.81 -14.68
N SER A 201 -5.60 -2.46 -14.99
CA SER A 201 -6.14 -3.58 -14.20
C SER A 201 -5.19 -4.78 -14.18
N ASP A 202 -4.65 -5.18 -15.34
CA ASP A 202 -3.70 -6.28 -15.46
C ASP A 202 -2.40 -5.99 -14.66
N LEU A 203 -1.93 -4.73 -14.68
CA LEU A 203 -0.76 -4.31 -13.93
C LEU A 203 -1.00 -4.29 -12.42
N GLU A 204 -2.20 -3.88 -11.98
CA GLU A 204 -2.59 -3.96 -10.57
C GLU A 204 -2.64 -5.42 -10.09
N PHE A 205 -3.29 -6.29 -10.87
CA PHE A 205 -3.34 -7.72 -10.60
C PHE A 205 -1.96 -8.36 -10.52
N ALA A 206 -1.08 -8.01 -11.47
CA ALA A 206 0.31 -8.48 -11.51
C ALA A 206 1.12 -8.01 -10.28
N ARG A 207 0.87 -6.81 -9.77
CA ARG A 207 1.58 -6.26 -8.59
C ARG A 207 1.09 -6.82 -7.27
N LEU A 208 -0.22 -6.99 -7.12
CA LEU A 208 -0.81 -7.48 -5.87
C LEU A 208 -0.70 -9.01 -5.74
N GLY A 209 -0.71 -9.73 -6.87
CA GLY A 209 -0.95 -11.17 -6.90
C GLY A 209 -2.45 -11.48 -6.85
N THR A 210 -2.83 -12.65 -7.34
CA THR A 210 -4.23 -13.01 -7.62
C THR A 210 -5.12 -12.97 -6.36
N THR A 211 -4.63 -13.52 -5.25
CA THR A 211 -5.35 -13.56 -3.96
C THR A 211 -5.63 -12.15 -3.45
N LEU A 212 -4.60 -11.31 -3.35
CA LEU A 212 -4.74 -9.97 -2.77
C LEU A 212 -5.57 -9.05 -3.67
N ALA A 213 -5.40 -9.13 -4.99
CA ALA A 213 -6.23 -8.38 -5.93
C ALA A 213 -7.72 -8.73 -5.79
N THR A 214 -8.04 -10.03 -5.64
CA THR A 214 -9.43 -10.48 -5.45
C THR A 214 -10.02 -9.98 -4.13
N LEU A 215 -9.23 -9.98 -3.05
CA LEU A 215 -9.66 -9.47 -1.74
C LEU A 215 -9.94 -7.97 -1.77
N VAL A 216 -9.10 -7.19 -2.46
CA VAL A 216 -9.29 -5.74 -2.63
C VAL A 216 -10.56 -5.45 -3.43
N ALA A 217 -10.76 -6.13 -4.57
CA ALA A 217 -11.93 -5.92 -5.42
C ALA A 217 -13.25 -6.20 -4.68
N ARG A 218 -13.33 -7.29 -3.90
CA ARG A 218 -14.53 -7.65 -3.12
C ARG A 218 -14.90 -6.61 -2.07
N ARG A 219 -13.94 -5.83 -1.58
CA ARG A 219 -14.16 -4.83 -0.53
C ARG A 219 -14.57 -3.46 -1.10
N GLN A 220 -14.37 -3.24 -2.39
CA GLN A 220 -14.82 -2.02 -3.08
C GLN A 220 -16.28 -2.11 -3.53
N THR A 221 -16.86 -3.31 -3.57
CA THR A 221 -18.25 -3.56 -3.99
C THR A 221 -19.25 -3.60 -2.84
N VAL A 222 -18.79 -3.44 -1.59
CA VAL A 222 -19.59 -3.48 -0.35
C VAL A 222 -19.56 -2.09 0.28
#